data_AF-A0A842RXY0-F1
#
_entry.id   AF-A0A842RXY0-F1
#
_cell.length_a   1.000
_cell.length_b   1.000
_cell.length_c   1.000
_cell.angle_alpha   90.00
_cell.angle_beta   90.00
_cell.angle_gamma   90.00
#
_symmetry.space_group_name_H-M   'P 1'
#
loop_
_entity.id
_entity.type
_entity.pdbx_description
1 polymer ?
#
loop_
_entity_poly.entity_id
_entity_poly.type
_entity_poly.pdbx_seq_one_letter_code
_entity_poly.pdbx_strand_id
1 'polypeptide(L)'
;MANLTSLEIFNGIVAIIIIVFFFYMGISILRRYFKYRDKRLMYTGIAIFFMSFPWLPISISFISVIFSGTTLTFEIYYILGYGFSFGILFWLFAFTDMVYETKKKIILAIYTLYLVVLTILFYVFLFITPSLIGDISGEITA
;
A
#
# COMPACT_ATOMS: atom_id res chain seq x y z
N MET A 1 5.14 27.66 -10.88
CA MET A 1 4.09 26.71 -10.45
C MET A 1 4.27 25.47 -11.31
N ALA A 2 4.31 24.29 -10.71
CA ALA A 2 4.42 23.05 -11.46
C ALA A 2 3.28 22.97 -12.49
N ASN A 3 3.60 22.72 -13.76
CA ASN A 3 2.62 22.67 -14.82
C ASN A 3 2.04 21.26 -14.92
N LEU A 4 1.13 20.93 -14.00
CA LEU A 4 0.40 19.67 -14.00
C LEU A 4 -0.54 19.58 -15.20
N THR A 5 -0.45 18.47 -15.92
CA THR A 5 -1.40 18.10 -16.97
C THR A 5 -2.78 17.79 -16.36
N SER A 6 -3.84 17.93 -17.15
CA SER A 6 -5.20 17.58 -16.71
C SER A 6 -5.33 16.11 -16.27
N LEU A 7 -4.52 15.23 -16.87
CA LEU A 7 -4.49 13.80 -16.53
C LEU A 7 -3.85 13.57 -15.15
N GLU A 8 -2.75 14.25 -14.83
CA GLU A 8 -2.08 14.14 -13.52
C GLU A 8 -2.97 14.68 -12.40
N ILE A 9 -3.68 15.78 -12.66
CA ILE A 9 -4.68 16.34 -11.72
C ILE A 9 -5.79 15.32 -11.45
N PHE A 10 -6.35 14.73 -12.52
CA PHE A 10 -7.39 13.72 -12.39
C PHE A 10 -6.89 12.50 -11.61
N ASN A 11 -5.71 11.98 -11.94
CA ASN A 11 -5.12 10.83 -11.27
C ASN A 11 -4.86 11.10 -9.78
N GLY A 12 -4.28 12.26 -9.46
CA GLY A 12 -4.04 12.68 -8.08
C GLY A 12 -5.32 12.76 -7.24
N ILE A 13 -6.38 13.39 -7.78
CA ILE A 13 -7.67 13.51 -7.08
C ILE A 13 -8.31 12.14 -6.86
N VAL A 14 -8.34 11.29 -7.90
CA VAL A 14 -8.91 9.93 -7.80
C VAL A 14 -8.13 9.08 -6.79
N ALA A 15 -6.80 9.14 -6.81
CA ALA A 15 -5.95 8.43 -5.86
C ALA A 15 -6.24 8.85 -4.41
N ILE A 16 -6.40 10.16 -4.15
CA ILE A 16 -6.76 10.67 -2.81
C ILE A 16 -8.12 10.12 -2.37
N ILE A 17 -9.13 10.15 -3.24
CA ILE A 17 -10.47 9.64 -2.93
C ILE A 17 -10.41 8.15 -2.56
N ILE A 18 -9.65 7.36 -3.33
CA ILE A 18 -9.44 5.93 -3.07
C ILE A 18 -8.82 5.73 -1.68
N ILE A 19 -7.73 6.44 -1.34
CA ILE A 19 -7.07 6.30 -0.04
C ILE A 19 -7.99 6.67 1.10
N VAL A 20 -8.69 7.80 1.00
CA VAL A 20 -9.62 8.26 2.05
C VAL A 20 -10.70 7.20 2.28
N PHE A 21 -11.23 6.62 1.21
CA PHE A 21 -12.21 5.55 1.30
C PHE A 21 -11.66 4.31 2.00
N PHE A 22 -10.50 3.79 1.57
CA PHE A 22 -9.89 2.61 2.19
C PHE A 22 -9.47 2.84 3.65
N PHE A 23 -8.93 4.01 3.97
CA PHE A 23 -8.59 4.40 5.34
C PHE A 23 -9.84 4.48 6.20
N TYR A 24 -10.90 5.13 5.71
CA TYR A 24 -12.18 5.18 6.42
C TYR A 24 -12.74 3.78 6.68
N MET A 25 -12.78 2.92 5.66
CA MET A 25 -13.25 1.54 5.81
C MET A 25 -12.40 0.73 6.78
N GLY A 26 -11.08 0.74 6.62
CA GLY A 26 -10.14 0.00 7.46
C GLY A 26 -10.25 0.41 8.92
N ILE A 27 -10.27 1.72 9.20
CA ILE A 27 -10.45 2.27 10.55
C ILE A 27 -11.84 1.93 11.10
N SER A 28 -12.90 2.02 10.29
CA SER A 28 -14.27 1.68 10.72
C SER A 28 -14.38 0.22 11.16
N ILE A 29 -13.76 -0.71 10.42
CA ILE A 29 -13.72 -2.13 10.77
C ILE A 29 -12.84 -2.35 12.01
N LEU A 30 -11.66 -1.72 12.07
CA LEU A 30 -10.76 -1.83 13.21
C LEU A 30 -11.39 -1.29 14.50
N ARG A 31 -12.23 -0.26 14.43
CA ARG A 31 -13.01 0.23 15.58
C ARG A 31 -13.98 -0.83 16.11
N ARG A 32 -14.56 -1.65 15.23
CA ARG A 32 -15.47 -2.74 15.64
C ARG A 32 -14.73 -3.85 16.40
N TYR A 33 -13.43 -4.06 16.16
CA TYR A 33 -12.63 -5.00 16.95
C TYR A 33 -12.68 -4.67 18.46
N PHE A 34 -12.60 -3.39 18.84
CA PHE A 34 -12.64 -3.03 20.27
C PHE A 34 -14.00 -3.35 20.93
N LYS A 35 -15.08 -3.37 20.14
CA LYS A 35 -16.42 -3.74 20.60
C LYS A 35 -16.62 -5.25 20.70
N TYR A 36 -16.24 -6.00 19.65
CA TYR A 36 -16.53 -7.44 19.55
C TYR A 36 -15.38 -8.35 19.98
N ARG A 37 -14.17 -7.80 20.15
CA ARG A 37 -12.91 -8.51 20.47
C ARG A 37 -12.56 -9.65 19.49
N ASP A 38 -13.15 -9.64 18.30
CA ASP A 38 -12.91 -10.62 17.26
C ASP A 38 -11.65 -10.26 16.44
N LYS A 39 -10.60 -11.06 16.57
CA LYS A 39 -9.32 -10.85 15.88
C LYS A 39 -9.47 -10.78 14.35
N ARG A 40 -10.48 -11.43 13.77
CA ARG A 40 -10.77 -11.36 12.33
C ARG A 40 -11.09 -9.94 11.90
N LEU A 41 -11.83 -9.17 12.71
CA LEU A 41 -12.10 -7.76 12.44
C LEU A 41 -10.82 -6.92 12.48
N MET A 42 -9.92 -7.22 13.43
CA MET A 42 -8.63 -6.53 13.50
C MET A 42 -7.79 -6.79 12.24
N TYR A 43 -7.65 -8.06 11.85
CA TYR A 43 -6.88 -8.46 10.68
C TYR A 43 -7.48 -7.88 9.38
N THR A 44 -8.79 -7.96 9.19
CA THR A 44 -9.48 -7.38 8.02
C THR A 44 -9.34 -5.86 7.97
N GLY A 45 -9.49 -5.16 9.10
CA GLY A 45 -9.34 -3.71 9.15
C GLY A 45 -7.94 -3.25 8.79
N ILE A 46 -6.91 -3.91 9.32
CA ILE A 46 -5.50 -3.64 8.97
C ILE A 46 -5.25 -3.96 7.49
N ALA A 47 -5.72 -5.10 6.99
CA ALA A 47 -5.56 -5.48 5.59
C ALA A 47 -6.15 -4.44 4.63
N ILE A 48 -7.39 -3.99 4.88
CA ILE A 48 -8.07 -2.96 4.07
C ILE A 48 -7.36 -1.62 4.16
N PHE A 49 -6.78 -1.26 5.31
CA PHE A 49 -5.96 -0.06 5.41
C PHE A 49 -4.73 -0.15 4.50
N PHE A 50 -4.00 -1.27 4.53
CA PHE A 50 -2.84 -1.48 3.67
C PHE A 50 -3.19 -1.65 2.19
N MET A 51 -4.43 -2.03 1.86
CA MET A 51 -4.90 -2.11 0.46
C MET A 51 -4.82 -0.77 -0.27
N SER A 52 -4.79 0.37 0.43
CA SER A 52 -4.67 1.69 -0.23
C SER A 52 -3.25 2.06 -0.65
N PHE A 53 -2.24 1.32 -0.17
CA PHE A 53 -0.83 1.70 -0.34
C PHE A 53 -0.37 1.79 -1.80
N PRO A 54 -0.90 1.03 -2.78
CA PRO A 54 -0.54 1.23 -4.19
C PRO A 54 -0.85 2.65 -4.71
N TRP A 55 -1.83 3.34 -4.13
CA TRP A 55 -2.22 4.70 -4.51
C TRP A 55 -1.61 5.79 -3.63
N LEU A 56 -1.01 5.41 -2.50
CA LEU A 56 -0.38 6.32 -1.54
C LEU A 56 0.74 7.17 -2.15
N PRO A 57 1.68 6.62 -2.95
CA PRO A 57 2.73 7.41 -3.60
C PRO A 57 2.18 8.48 -4.53
N ILE A 58 1.18 8.14 -5.35
CA ILE A 58 0.54 9.06 -6.30
C ILE A 58 -0.08 10.23 -5.54
N SER A 59 -0.80 9.93 -4.46
CA SER A 59 -1.50 10.95 -3.67
C SER A 59 -0.54 11.87 -2.93
N ILE A 60 0.51 11.31 -2.30
CA ILE A 60 1.51 12.12 -1.59
C ILE A 60 2.33 12.94 -2.58
N SER A 61 2.72 12.38 -3.72
CA SER A 61 3.43 13.12 -4.77
C SER A 61 2.59 14.28 -5.31
N PHE A 62 1.31 14.03 -5.63
CA PHE A 62 0.40 15.07 -6.07
C PHE A 62 0.24 16.21 -5.05
N ILE A 63 0.07 15.87 -3.76
CA ILE A 63 0.03 16.86 -2.67
C ILE A 63 1.35 17.63 -2.59
N SER A 64 2.50 16.95 -2.62
CA SER A 64 3.82 17.58 -2.56
C SER A 64 4.04 18.57 -3.71
N VAL A 65 3.64 18.21 -4.93
CA VAL A 65 3.78 19.08 -6.10
C VAL A 65 2.91 20.33 -5.97
N ILE A 66 1.68 20.21 -5.45
CA ILE A 66 0.79 21.36 -5.23
C ILE A 66 1.32 22.31 -4.16
N PHE A 67 1.78 21.80 -3.02
CA PHE A 67 2.16 22.63 -1.88
C PHE A 67 3.61 23.11 -1.91
N SER A 68 4.53 22.28 -2.38
CA SER A 68 5.98 22.52 -2.32
C SER A 68 6.62 22.64 -3.70
N GLY A 69 5.91 22.26 -4.78
CA GLY A 69 6.48 22.23 -6.13
C GLY A 69 7.54 21.15 -6.31
N THR A 70 7.64 20.20 -5.38
CA THR A 70 8.63 19.12 -5.40
C THR A 70 7.93 17.78 -5.60
N THR A 71 8.53 16.92 -6.41
CA THR A 71 8.12 15.52 -6.55
C THR A 71 8.74 14.67 -5.43
N LEU A 72 8.16 13.50 -5.17
CA LEU A 72 8.81 12.50 -4.32
C LEU A 72 10.05 11.95 -5.03
N THR A 73 11.09 11.60 -4.27
CA THR A 73 12.19 10.83 -4.85
C THR A 73 11.71 9.43 -5.21
N PHE A 74 12.33 8.84 -6.22
CA PHE A 74 12.01 7.50 -6.71
C PHE A 74 11.95 6.47 -5.55
N GLU A 75 12.92 6.50 -4.65
CA GLU A 75 12.98 5.57 -3.52
C GLU A 75 11.79 5.72 -2.59
N ILE A 76 11.45 6.96 -2.22
CA ILE A 76 10.32 7.23 -1.32
C ILE A 76 9.00 6.83 -1.98
N TYR A 77 8.85 7.14 -3.27
CA TYR A 77 7.66 6.80 -4.03
C TYR A 77 7.40 5.29 -4.01
N TYR A 78 8.41 4.47 -4.35
CA TYR A 78 8.24 3.02 -4.38
C TYR A 78 8.11 2.39 -2.98
N ILE A 79 8.82 2.89 -1.97
CA ILE A 79 8.71 2.40 -0.58
C ILE A 79 7.28 2.60 -0.05
N LEU A 80 6.67 3.75 -0.32
CA LEU A 80 5.29 4.04 0.09
C LEU A 80 4.29 3.07 -0.58
N GLY A 81 4.55 2.68 -1.84
CA GLY A 81 3.71 1.74 -2.58
C GLY A 81 3.82 0.30 -2.07
N TYR A 82 5.02 -0.09 -1.64
CA TYR A 82 5.33 -1.46 -1.24
C TYR A 82 4.59 -1.94 0.01
N GLY A 83 4.07 -1.01 0.84
CA GLY A 83 3.35 -1.37 2.07
C GLY A 83 2.14 -2.30 1.84
N PHE A 84 1.58 -2.32 0.63
CA PHE A 84 0.50 -3.25 0.23
C PHE A 84 0.83 -4.72 0.51
N SER A 85 2.07 -5.13 0.27
CA SER A 85 2.52 -6.52 0.45
C SER A 85 2.36 -6.99 1.90
N PHE A 86 2.50 -6.09 2.88
CA PHE A 86 2.20 -6.40 4.28
C PHE A 86 0.71 -6.56 4.55
N GLY A 87 -0.15 -5.80 3.86
CA GLY A 87 -1.60 -5.90 3.96
C GLY A 87 -2.13 -7.29 3.60
N ILE A 88 -1.54 -7.94 2.59
CA ILE A 88 -1.92 -9.29 2.19
C ILE A 88 -1.67 -10.30 3.31
N LEU A 89 -0.60 -10.15 4.10
CA LEU A 89 -0.37 -11.03 5.24
C LEU A 89 -1.54 -10.97 6.24
N PHE A 90 -2.01 -9.76 6.57
CA PHE A 90 -3.18 -9.57 7.43
C PHE A 90 -4.47 -10.08 6.79
N TRP A 91 -4.62 -9.93 5.48
CA TRP A 91 -5.74 -10.52 4.76
C TRP A 91 -5.75 -12.04 4.88
N LEU A 92 -4.59 -12.68 4.73
CA LEU A 92 -4.44 -14.12 4.88
C LEU A 92 -4.71 -14.57 6.31
N PHE A 93 -4.31 -13.81 7.33
CA PHE A 93 -4.69 -14.08 8.72
C PHE A 93 -6.23 -14.12 8.87
N ALA A 94 -6.93 -13.09 8.40
CA ALA A 94 -8.38 -13.04 8.45
C ALA A 94 -9.04 -14.18 7.67
N PHE A 95 -8.59 -14.41 6.43
CA PHE A 95 -9.18 -15.40 5.53
C PHE A 95 -8.98 -16.83 6.03
N THR A 96 -7.77 -17.16 6.48
CA THR A 96 -7.47 -18.51 7.00
C THR A 96 -8.22 -18.80 8.30
N ASP A 97 -8.47 -17.80 9.15
CA ASP A 97 -9.34 -17.93 10.33
C ASP A 97 -10.82 -18.16 10.00
N MET A 98 -11.26 -17.83 8.78
CA MET A 98 -12.65 -18.04 8.35
C MET A 98 -12.84 -19.35 7.57
N VAL A 99 -11.88 -19.73 6.73
CA VAL A 99 -12.09 -20.79 5.71
C VAL A 99 -11.14 -21.97 5.88
N TYR A 100 -9.89 -21.75 6.30
CA TYR A 100 -8.83 -22.77 6.25
C TYR A 100 -8.04 -22.86 7.56
N GLU A 101 -8.73 -22.90 8.70
CA GLU A 101 -8.12 -22.84 10.04
C GLU A 101 -7.07 -23.95 10.24
N THR A 102 -7.35 -25.16 9.74
CA THR A 102 -6.42 -26.31 9.82
C THR A 102 -5.12 -26.10 9.06
N LYS A 103 -5.13 -25.34 7.96
CA LYS A 103 -3.96 -25.08 7.11
C LYS A 103 -3.33 -23.70 7.34
N LYS A 104 -3.90 -22.88 8.24
CA LYS A 104 -3.47 -21.50 8.54
C LYS A 104 -1.96 -21.38 8.69
N LYS A 105 -1.35 -22.20 9.55
CA LYS A 105 0.09 -22.13 9.84
C LYS A 105 0.95 -22.34 8.59
N ILE A 106 0.58 -23.30 7.74
CA ILE A 106 1.32 -23.63 6.52
C ILE A 106 1.18 -22.48 5.50
N ILE A 107 -0.04 -22.00 5.27
CA ILE A 107 -0.32 -20.91 4.33
C ILE A 107 0.44 -19.65 4.75
N LEU A 108 0.38 -19.28 6.02
CA LEU A 108 1.07 -18.10 6.54
C LEU A 108 2.59 -18.26 6.51
N ALA A 109 3.12 -19.46 6.80
CA ALA A 109 4.57 -19.69 6.73
C ALA A 109 5.10 -19.55 5.29
N ILE A 110 4.42 -20.13 4.32
CA ILE A 110 4.78 -20.03 2.90
C ILE A 110 4.71 -18.56 2.44
N TYR A 111 3.62 -17.86 2.77
CA TYR A 111 3.47 -16.47 2.39
C TYR A 111 4.51 -15.57 3.08
N THR A 112 4.81 -15.81 4.35
CA THR A 112 5.83 -15.04 5.09
C THR A 112 7.22 -15.25 4.47
N LEU A 113 7.58 -16.49 4.12
CA LEU A 113 8.83 -16.77 3.41
C LEU A 113 8.89 -16.04 2.06
N TYR A 114 7.81 -16.11 1.28
CA TYR A 114 7.67 -15.39 0.02
C TYR A 114 7.81 -13.88 0.19
N LEU A 115 7.14 -13.30 1.19
CA LEU A 115 7.19 -11.88 1.50
C LEU A 115 8.60 -11.44 1.89
N VAL A 116 9.31 -12.22 2.72
CA VAL A 116 10.71 -11.92 3.11
C VAL A 116 11.62 -11.91 1.88
N VAL A 117 11.54 -12.94 1.02
CA VAL A 117 12.34 -13.01 -0.20
C VAL A 117 12.04 -11.82 -1.11
N LEU A 118 10.76 -11.51 -1.35
CA LEU A 118 10.38 -10.36 -2.16
C LEU A 118 10.79 -9.03 -1.55
N THR A 119 10.75 -8.88 -0.23
CA THR A 119 11.14 -7.64 0.44
C THR A 119 12.63 -7.39 0.28
N ILE A 120 13.45 -8.44 0.43
CA ILE A 120 14.89 -8.35 0.20
C ILE A 120 15.17 -7.98 -1.26
N LEU A 121 14.56 -8.70 -2.21
CA LEU A 121 14.75 -8.41 -3.65
C LEU A 121 14.30 -6.99 -3.99
N PHE A 122 13.17 -6.53 -3.44
CA PHE A 122 12.67 -5.18 -3.63
C PHE A 122 13.70 -4.13 -3.20
N TYR A 123 14.22 -4.22 -1.96
CA TYR A 123 15.20 -3.23 -1.47
C TYR A 123 16.56 -3.33 -2.19
N VAL A 124 17.01 -4.54 -2.53
CA VAL A 124 18.23 -4.74 -3.33
C VAL A 124 18.10 -4.06 -4.69
N PHE A 125 17.01 -4.30 -5.41
CA PHE A 125 16.79 -3.68 -6.71
C PHE A 125 16.54 -2.18 -6.59
N LEU A 126 15.86 -1.71 -5.55
CA LEU A 126 15.56 -0.29 -5.34
C LEU A 126 16.83 0.55 -5.18
N PHE A 127 17.86 0.04 -4.51
CA PHE A 127 19.07 0.82 -4.22
C PHE A 127 20.26 0.50 -5.13
N ILE A 128 20.32 -0.69 -5.75
CA ILE A 128 21.47 -1.10 -6.58
C ILE A 128 21.16 -0.94 -8.08
N THR A 129 19.96 -1.31 -8.51
CA THR A 129 19.60 -1.27 -9.95
C THR A 129 18.13 -0.87 -10.12
N PRO A 130 17.79 0.40 -9.86
CA PRO A 130 16.41 0.90 -9.86
C PRO A 130 15.66 0.63 -11.17
N SER A 131 16.38 0.61 -12.29
CA SER A 131 15.85 0.34 -13.63
C SER A 131 15.18 -1.04 -13.79
N LEU A 132 15.41 -1.98 -12.87
CA LEU A 132 14.72 -3.27 -12.85
C LEU A 132 13.32 -3.20 -12.24
N ILE A 133 13.04 -2.17 -11.43
CA ILE A 133 11.74 -1.94 -10.80
C ILE A 133 10.86 -1.09 -11.70
N GLY A 134 11.43 -0.05 -12.31
CA GLY A 134 10.73 0.86 -13.17
C GLY A 134 11.61 2.01 -13.65
N ASP A 135 11.05 2.83 -14.52
CA ASP A 135 11.68 4.03 -15.05
C ASP A 135 10.76 5.24 -14.82
N ILE A 136 11.33 6.43 -14.70
CA ILE A 136 10.61 7.66 -14.27
C ILE A 136 9.64 8.21 -15.35
N SER A 137 9.44 7.49 -16.46
CA SER A 137 8.69 7.97 -17.62
C SER A 137 7.19 8.20 -17.41
N GLY A 138 6.65 7.95 -16.20
CA GLY A 138 5.22 8.10 -15.87
C GLY A 138 4.93 8.83 -14.56
N GLU A 139 5.90 9.53 -13.99
CA GLU A 139 5.69 10.31 -12.76
C GLU A 139 4.95 11.63 -13.04
N ILE A 140 4.28 12.14 -12.00
CA ILE A 140 3.81 13.52 -11.98
C ILE A 140 5.05 14.42 -11.99
N THR A 141 5.41 14.98 -13.15
CA THR A 141 6.59 15.84 -13.27
C THR A 141 6.22 17.28 -12.92
N ALA A 142 6.94 17.89 -11.98
CA ALA A 142 6.76 19.30 -11.60
C ALA A 142 7.45 20.26 -12.58
#